data_AF-A0A8D8CNN1-F1
#
_entry.id   AF-A0A8D8CNN1-F1
#
_cell.length_a   1.000
_cell.length_b   1.000
_cell.length_c   1.000
_cell.angle_alpha   90.00
_cell.angle_beta   90.00
_cell.angle_gamma   90.00
#
_symmetry.space_group_name_H-M   'P 1'
#
loop_
_entity.id
_entity.type
_entity.pdbx_description
1 polymer ?
#
loop_
_entity_poly.entity_id
_entity_poly.type
_entity_poly.pdbx_seq_one_letter_code
_entity_poly.pdbx_strand_id
1 'polypeptide(L)'
;MEEPSKVSAPTAVNGHPVVQSHAEMHQRCLNPYRSKVTVVLGAQWGDEGKGKVVDMLATEADIVCRCQGGNNAGHTVVVNGVDFDFHLLPSGIINERCKSIIGNGVVIHLPGLFEELAKNEAKGLTNWESRLIISNRAHLVFDLHQQVDGLQEAEKGGKSLGTTKKGIGPCYSSKATRNGIRVSDLLGDFKVFGEKFESLVNMYKRLFPNFEVDIAAELAR
;
A
#
# COMPACT_ATOMS: atom_id res chain seq x y z
N MET A 1 -21.16 10.98 52.76
CA MET A 1 -19.92 11.12 51.96
C MET A 1 -19.95 10.03 50.92
N GLU A 2 -19.78 10.44 49.68
CA GLU A 2 -20.38 9.90 48.46
C GLU A 2 -19.83 8.54 48.00
N GLU A 3 -20.72 7.75 47.38
CA GLU A 3 -20.35 6.60 46.55
C GLU A 3 -19.48 7.05 45.37
N PRO A 4 -18.44 6.28 44.97
CA PRO A 4 -17.65 6.61 43.81
C PRO A 4 -18.51 6.48 42.54
N SER A 5 -18.65 7.59 41.82
CA SER A 5 -19.35 7.71 40.54
C SER A 5 -18.85 6.66 39.54
N LYS A 6 -19.75 5.80 39.06
CA LYS A 6 -19.50 4.90 37.93
C LYS A 6 -19.22 5.74 36.68
N VAL A 7 -17.97 5.74 36.23
CA VAL A 7 -17.59 6.27 34.92
C VAL A 7 -18.24 5.36 33.86
N SER A 8 -19.19 5.91 33.11
CA SER A 8 -19.87 5.21 32.00
C SER A 8 -18.88 5.01 30.84
N ALA A 9 -18.71 3.76 30.42
CA ALA A 9 -17.92 3.42 29.24
C ALA A 9 -18.58 3.96 27.95
N PRO A 10 -17.79 4.38 26.93
CA PRO A 10 -18.33 4.84 25.67
C PRO A 10 -18.99 3.67 24.91
N THR A 11 -20.24 3.88 24.52
CA THR A 11 -21.05 2.96 23.70
C THR A 11 -20.63 3.04 22.24
N ALA A 12 -20.38 1.89 21.59
CA ALA A 12 -20.28 1.84 20.12
C ALA A 12 -21.58 1.39 19.46
N VAL A 13 -21.64 1.74 18.18
CA VAL A 13 -22.67 1.50 17.18
C VAL A 13 -22.97 -0.01 17.08
N ASN A 14 -24.25 -0.38 17.18
CA ASN A 14 -24.84 -1.73 17.07
C ASN A 14 -24.89 -2.63 18.32
N GLY A 15 -25.00 -2.08 19.54
CA GLY A 15 -25.61 -2.80 20.68
C GLY A 15 -24.90 -4.07 21.19
N HIS A 16 -23.74 -4.41 20.65
CA HIS A 16 -22.87 -5.47 21.17
C HIS A 16 -21.70 -4.85 21.95
N PRO A 17 -21.31 -5.42 23.11
CA PRO A 17 -20.23 -4.87 23.92
C PRO A 17 -18.90 -4.89 23.14
N VAL A 18 -18.21 -3.74 23.13
CA VAL A 18 -16.91 -3.52 22.45
C VAL A 18 -15.74 -4.11 23.23
N VAL A 19 -15.95 -4.39 24.52
CA VAL A 19 -14.93 -5.00 25.37
C VAL A 19 -15.06 -6.52 25.24
N GLN A 20 -14.27 -7.10 24.34
CA GLN A 20 -14.03 -8.53 24.40
C GLN A 20 -13.19 -8.82 25.65
N SER A 21 -13.72 -9.66 26.52
CA SER A 21 -13.03 -10.15 27.71
C SER A 21 -11.76 -10.92 27.30
N HIS A 22 -10.76 -10.96 28.18
CA HIS A 22 -9.57 -11.82 27.98
C HIS A 22 -9.93 -13.29 27.68
N ALA A 23 -11.09 -13.75 28.17
CA ALA A 23 -11.62 -15.08 27.93
C ALA A 23 -12.05 -15.30 26.46
N GLU A 24 -12.67 -14.31 25.82
CA GLU A 24 -13.08 -14.40 24.40
C GLU A 24 -11.86 -14.35 23.45
N MET A 25 -10.81 -13.64 23.86
CA MET A 25 -9.52 -13.64 23.15
C MET A 25 -8.84 -15.02 23.25
N HIS A 26 -8.90 -15.66 24.42
CA HIS A 26 -8.42 -17.03 24.63
C HIS A 26 -9.23 -18.06 23.83
N GLN A 27 -10.56 -17.93 23.75
CA GLN A 27 -11.42 -18.84 22.98
C GLN A 27 -11.15 -18.74 21.47
N ARG A 28 -10.81 -17.56 20.95
CA ARG A 28 -10.47 -17.32 19.53
C ARG A 28 -9.20 -18.03 19.06
N CYS A 29 -8.21 -18.18 19.94
CA CYS A 29 -7.00 -18.95 19.66
C CYS A 29 -7.23 -20.47 19.65
N LEU A 30 -8.40 -20.93 20.12
CA LEU A 30 -8.71 -22.36 20.31
C LEU A 30 -9.55 -22.96 19.17
N ASN A 31 -9.83 -22.25 18.07
CA ASN A 31 -10.37 -22.90 16.88
C ASN A 31 -9.22 -23.58 16.12
N PRO A 32 -9.07 -24.91 16.19
CA PRO A 32 -7.93 -25.63 15.59
C PRO A 32 -7.91 -25.55 14.07
N TYR A 33 -8.97 -25.03 13.44
CA TYR A 33 -9.11 -24.87 11.99
C TYR A 33 -8.76 -23.46 11.49
N ARG A 34 -8.43 -22.49 12.36
CA ARG A 34 -8.09 -21.12 11.94
C ARG A 34 -6.59 -21.02 11.68
N SER A 35 -6.21 -20.87 10.41
CA SER A 35 -4.80 -20.68 10.03
C SER A 35 -4.25 -19.38 10.64
N LYS A 36 -2.99 -19.42 11.09
CA LYS A 36 -2.30 -18.23 11.63
C LYS A 36 -2.10 -17.14 10.58
N VAL A 37 -2.09 -17.53 9.30
CA VAL A 37 -1.98 -16.65 8.15
C VAL A 37 -3.03 -17.09 7.13
N THR A 38 -3.83 -16.14 6.67
CA THR A 38 -4.83 -16.33 5.61
C THR A 38 -4.41 -15.52 4.40
N VAL A 39 -4.44 -16.13 3.21
CA VAL A 39 -4.05 -15.48 1.96
C VAL A 39 -5.24 -15.46 1.01
N VAL A 40 -5.56 -14.28 0.48
CA VAL A 40 -6.56 -14.10 -0.57
C VAL A 40 -5.81 -13.90 -1.88
N LEU A 41 -6.00 -14.83 -2.83
CA LEU A 41 -5.35 -14.81 -4.15
C LEU A 41 -6.40 -14.80 -5.26
N GLY A 42 -6.04 -14.20 -6.39
CA GLY A 42 -6.84 -14.27 -7.61
C GLY A 42 -6.58 -15.59 -8.31
N ALA A 43 -7.63 -16.22 -8.83
CA ALA A 43 -7.53 -17.49 -9.53
C ALA A 43 -7.55 -17.34 -11.06
N GLN A 44 -7.79 -16.12 -11.56
CA GLN A 44 -7.97 -15.82 -12.98
C GLN A 44 -7.05 -14.65 -13.38
N TRP A 45 -7.52 -13.76 -14.25
CA TRP A 45 -6.76 -12.62 -14.80
C TRP A 45 -7.08 -11.28 -14.14
N GLY A 46 -7.40 -11.28 -12.85
CA GLY A 46 -7.73 -10.04 -12.12
C GLY A 46 -9.23 -9.78 -12.02
N ASP A 47 -9.57 -8.70 -11.31
CA ASP A 47 -10.93 -8.21 -11.09
C ASP A 47 -11.97 -9.23 -10.57
N GLU A 48 -11.52 -10.29 -9.90
CA GLU A 48 -12.39 -11.32 -9.33
C GLU A 48 -13.14 -10.86 -8.05
N GLY A 49 -13.01 -9.59 -7.66
CA GLY A 49 -13.63 -9.06 -6.44
C GLY A 49 -12.91 -9.44 -5.14
N LYS A 50 -11.61 -9.76 -5.20
CA LYS A 50 -10.78 -10.13 -4.04
C LYS A 50 -10.92 -9.17 -2.85
N GLY A 51 -11.03 -7.88 -3.13
CA GLY A 51 -11.11 -6.87 -2.09
C GLY A 51 -12.32 -7.05 -1.18
N LYS A 52 -13.48 -7.46 -1.71
CA LYS A 52 -14.66 -7.78 -0.88
C LYS A 52 -14.39 -8.93 0.11
N VAL A 53 -13.63 -9.94 -0.32
CA VAL A 53 -13.22 -11.05 0.54
C VAL A 53 -12.22 -10.58 1.59
N VAL A 54 -11.27 -9.73 1.19
CA VAL A 54 -10.30 -9.12 2.11
C VAL A 54 -11.01 -8.30 3.18
N ASP A 55 -11.99 -7.47 2.84
CA ASP A 55 -12.70 -6.63 3.81
C ASP A 55 -13.47 -7.48 4.85
N MET A 56 -14.13 -8.54 4.38
CA MET A 56 -14.83 -9.47 5.26
C MET A 56 -13.85 -10.10 6.27
N LEU A 57 -12.69 -10.56 5.80
CA LEU A 57 -11.66 -11.18 6.65
C LEU A 57 -10.94 -10.15 7.55
N ALA A 58 -10.76 -8.91 7.08
CA ALA A 58 -10.06 -7.84 7.79
C ALA A 58 -10.77 -7.41 9.08
N THR A 59 -12.08 -7.66 9.18
CA THR A 59 -12.88 -7.40 10.40
C THR A 59 -12.32 -8.14 11.63
N GLU A 60 -11.71 -9.31 11.41
CA GLU A 60 -11.21 -10.17 12.48
C GLU A 60 -9.68 -10.34 12.48
N ALA A 61 -8.97 -9.60 11.64
CA ALA A 61 -7.54 -9.71 11.46
C ALA A 61 -6.79 -8.68 12.32
N ASP A 62 -5.75 -9.13 13.02
CA ASP A 62 -4.85 -8.22 13.74
C ASP A 62 -3.96 -7.42 12.77
N ILE A 63 -3.64 -8.04 11.61
CA ILE A 63 -2.74 -7.50 10.59
C ILE A 63 -3.32 -7.79 9.20
N VAL A 64 -3.35 -6.78 8.34
CA VAL A 64 -3.60 -6.93 6.91
C VAL A 64 -2.37 -6.47 6.14
N CYS A 65 -1.84 -7.32 5.27
CA CYS A 65 -0.58 -7.08 4.59
C CYS A 65 -0.75 -7.19 3.08
N ARG A 66 -0.12 -6.26 2.36
CA ARG A 66 0.10 -6.38 0.93
C ARG A 66 1.51 -6.86 0.66
N CYS A 67 1.65 -8.00 -0.03
CA CYS A 67 2.95 -8.62 -0.26
C CYS A 67 3.59 -8.28 -1.61
N GLN A 68 2.81 -7.93 -2.65
CA GLN A 68 3.29 -7.74 -4.04
C GLN A 68 2.48 -6.67 -4.78
N GLY A 69 2.97 -6.30 -5.97
CA GLY A 69 2.33 -5.34 -6.88
C GLY A 69 2.70 -3.89 -6.56
N GLY A 70 1.87 -2.94 -7.01
CA GLY A 70 1.95 -1.52 -6.69
C GLY A 70 0.56 -0.86 -6.81
N ASN A 71 0.47 0.43 -7.11
CA ASN A 71 -0.80 1.16 -7.24
C ASN A 71 -1.60 0.84 -8.53
N ASN A 72 -1.50 -0.39 -9.04
CA ASN A 72 -2.09 -0.84 -10.30
C ASN A 72 -3.43 -1.59 -10.15
N ALA A 73 -3.89 -1.81 -8.92
CA ALA A 73 -5.19 -2.43 -8.64
C ALA A 73 -5.92 -1.55 -7.63
N GLY A 74 -7.18 -1.25 -7.90
CA GLY A 74 -8.04 -0.47 -7.01
C GLY A 74 -9.00 -1.40 -6.25
N HIS A 75 -9.34 -1.01 -5.03
CA HIS A 75 -10.39 -1.62 -4.24
C HIS A 75 -11.14 -0.57 -3.44
N THR A 76 -12.44 -0.48 -3.66
CA THR A 76 -13.32 0.47 -2.96
C THR A 76 -14.06 -0.25 -1.84
N VAL A 77 -14.03 0.33 -0.64
CA VAL A 77 -14.74 -0.14 0.55
C VAL A 77 -15.76 0.89 0.98
N VAL A 78 -16.99 0.46 1.22
CA VAL A 78 -18.05 1.34 1.71
C VAL A 78 -18.26 1.10 3.21
N VAL A 79 -18.07 2.14 4.02
CA VAL A 79 -18.27 2.10 5.47
C VAL A 79 -19.23 3.19 5.87
N ASN A 80 -20.36 2.82 6.48
CA ASN A 80 -21.39 3.78 6.91
C ASN A 80 -21.84 4.75 5.81
N GLY A 81 -21.89 4.28 4.55
CA GLY A 81 -22.25 5.09 3.39
C GLY A 81 -21.14 5.99 2.84
N VAL A 82 -19.90 5.87 3.32
CA VAL A 82 -18.73 6.58 2.81
C VAL A 82 -17.83 5.62 2.03
N ASP A 83 -17.49 6.01 0.81
CA ASP A 83 -16.67 5.22 -0.11
C ASP A 83 -15.19 5.55 0.07
N PHE A 84 -14.38 4.59 0.50
CA PHE A 84 -12.92 4.68 0.59
C PHE A 84 -12.27 3.94 -0.57
N ASP A 85 -11.31 4.59 -1.24
CA ASP A 85 -10.66 4.05 -2.43
C ASP A 85 -9.21 3.72 -2.14
N PHE A 86 -8.86 2.44 -2.21
CA PHE A 86 -7.51 1.96 -1.94
C PHE A 86 -6.83 1.46 -3.21
N HIS A 87 -5.56 1.80 -3.36
CA HIS A 87 -4.71 1.34 -4.46
C HIS A 87 -3.44 0.70 -3.94
N LEU A 88 -2.70 1.41 -3.09
CA LEU A 88 -1.49 0.93 -2.46
C LEU A 88 -1.73 0.45 -1.03
N LEU A 89 -2.58 1.16 -0.29
CA LEU A 89 -2.90 0.85 1.09
C LEU A 89 -3.66 -0.48 1.19
N PRO A 90 -3.31 -1.35 2.15
CA PRO A 90 -4.17 -2.48 2.49
C PRO A 90 -5.50 -1.97 3.05
N SER A 91 -6.64 -2.43 2.50
CA SER A 91 -7.98 -1.96 2.90
C SER A 91 -8.34 -2.20 4.37
N GLY A 92 -7.64 -3.13 5.01
CA GLY A 92 -7.70 -3.31 6.47
C GLY A 92 -7.34 -2.07 7.28
N ILE A 93 -6.76 -1.02 6.67
CA ILE A 93 -6.47 0.25 7.33
C ILE A 93 -7.73 0.97 7.84
N ILE A 94 -8.91 0.61 7.35
CA ILE A 94 -10.19 1.08 7.88
C ILE A 94 -10.44 0.60 9.32
N ASN A 95 -10.00 -0.62 9.65
CA ASN A 95 -10.18 -1.17 10.98
C ASN A 95 -9.14 -0.57 11.91
N GLU A 96 -9.57 0.27 12.86
CA GLU A 96 -8.69 0.96 13.82
C GLU A 96 -7.87 0.02 14.71
N ARG A 97 -8.33 -1.22 14.89
CA ARG A 97 -7.60 -2.25 15.65
C ARG A 97 -6.56 -3.01 14.81
N CYS A 98 -6.61 -2.85 13.49
CA CYS A 98 -5.77 -3.58 12.55
C CYS A 98 -4.54 -2.77 12.15
N LYS A 99 -3.38 -3.43 12.07
CA LYS A 99 -2.17 -2.88 11.46
C LYS A 99 -2.14 -3.19 9.98
N SER A 100 -1.82 -2.18 9.18
CA SER A 100 -1.67 -2.32 7.73
C SER A 100 -0.20 -2.35 7.35
N ILE A 101 0.23 -3.40 6.65
CA ILE A 101 1.63 -3.59 6.27
C ILE A 101 1.79 -3.55 4.75
N ILE A 102 2.72 -2.72 4.27
CA ILE A 102 3.24 -2.77 2.91
C ILE A 102 4.54 -3.57 2.92
N GLY A 103 4.50 -4.78 2.38
CA GLY A 103 5.62 -5.73 2.38
C GLY A 103 6.74 -5.38 1.40
N ASN A 104 7.88 -6.05 1.54
CA ASN A 104 9.09 -5.82 0.73
C ASN A 104 8.95 -6.21 -0.75
N GLY A 105 7.94 -7.01 -1.11
CA GLY A 105 7.68 -7.36 -2.50
C GLY A 105 7.04 -6.21 -3.27
N VAL A 106 6.39 -5.27 -2.59
CA VAL A 106 5.66 -4.14 -3.19
C VAL A 106 6.62 -3.10 -3.79
N VAL A 107 6.16 -2.45 -4.87
CA VAL A 107 6.77 -1.25 -5.44
C VAL A 107 5.88 -0.04 -5.12
N ILE A 108 6.48 1.02 -4.57
CA ILE A 108 5.78 2.15 -3.94
C ILE A 108 6.04 3.43 -4.73
N HIS A 109 4.99 4.02 -5.29
CA HIS A 109 5.04 5.39 -5.76
C HIS A 109 4.68 6.31 -4.60
N LEU A 110 5.67 7.04 -4.06
CA LEU A 110 5.46 7.86 -2.85
C LEU A 110 4.42 8.98 -3.05
N PRO A 111 4.45 9.79 -4.13
CA PRO A 111 3.43 10.80 -4.35
C PRO A 111 2.02 10.20 -4.41
N GLY A 112 1.86 9.08 -5.12
CA GLY A 112 0.58 8.38 -5.24
C GLY A 112 0.08 7.80 -3.91
N LEU A 113 0.99 7.30 -3.06
CA LEU A 113 0.63 6.84 -1.71
C LEU A 113 0.11 7.99 -0.83
N PHE A 114 0.80 9.14 -0.84
CA PHE A 114 0.37 10.30 -0.06
C PHE A 114 -0.92 10.93 -0.60
N GLU A 115 -1.10 10.96 -1.92
CA GLU A 115 -2.35 11.39 -2.54
C GLU A 115 -3.53 10.48 -2.13
N GLU A 116 -3.31 9.15 -2.14
CA GLU A 116 -4.30 8.17 -1.68
C GLU A 116 -4.65 8.35 -0.19
N LEU A 117 -3.64 8.59 0.65
CA LEU A 117 -3.82 8.86 2.08
C LEU A 117 -4.65 10.13 2.29
N ALA A 118 -4.26 11.25 1.67
CA ALA A 118 -4.95 12.53 1.81
C ALA A 118 -6.42 12.46 1.38
N LYS A 119 -6.70 11.75 0.27
CA LYS A 119 -8.07 11.53 -0.21
C LYS A 119 -8.92 10.75 0.79
N ASN A 120 -8.37 9.70 1.39
CA ASN A 120 -9.11 8.89 2.34
C ASN A 120 -9.21 9.55 3.72
N GLU A 121 -8.22 10.35 4.12
CA GLU A 121 -8.25 11.15 5.34
C GLU A 121 -9.35 12.21 5.29
N ALA A 122 -9.51 12.89 4.15
CA ALA A 122 -10.61 13.83 3.91
C ALA A 122 -12.01 13.18 4.02
N LYS A 123 -12.09 11.85 3.87
CA LYS A 123 -13.32 11.05 4.01
C LYS A 123 -13.51 10.46 5.41
N GLY A 124 -12.56 10.69 6.33
CA GLY A 124 -12.65 10.24 7.72
C GLY A 124 -11.72 9.08 8.08
N LEU A 125 -10.73 8.72 7.26
CA LEU A 125 -9.68 7.79 7.67
C LEU A 125 -8.77 8.47 8.70
N THR A 126 -8.79 7.99 9.95
CA THR A 126 -7.99 8.58 11.04
C THR A 126 -6.93 7.61 11.58
N ASN A 127 -5.96 8.17 12.30
CA ASN A 127 -4.95 7.44 13.07
C ASN A 127 -4.15 6.41 12.24
N TRP A 128 -4.07 6.61 10.93
CA TRP A 128 -3.44 5.68 10.00
C TRP A 128 -1.92 5.63 10.18
N GLU A 129 -1.29 6.76 10.57
CA GLU A 129 0.16 6.88 10.76
C GLU A 129 0.71 5.87 11.78
N SER A 130 -0.04 5.64 12.87
CA SER A 130 0.34 4.69 13.93
C SER A 130 0.16 3.22 13.55
N ARG A 131 -0.54 2.94 12.44
CA ARG A 131 -0.98 1.60 12.03
C ARG A 131 -0.41 1.16 10.70
N LEU A 132 0.00 2.10 9.84
CA LEU A 132 0.65 1.83 8.57
C LEU A 132 2.14 1.57 8.79
N ILE A 133 2.59 0.39 8.39
CA ILE A 133 4.00 -0.02 8.45
C ILE A 133 4.47 -0.30 7.03
N ILE A 134 5.52 0.41 6.62
CA ILE A 134 6.13 0.24 5.29
C ILE A 134 7.46 -0.47 5.46
N SER A 135 7.64 -1.60 4.78
CA SER A 135 8.91 -2.30 4.73
C SER A 135 9.99 -1.40 4.11
N ASN A 136 11.07 -1.14 4.84
CA ASN A 136 12.23 -0.42 4.29
C ASN A 136 12.89 -1.12 3.08
N ARG A 137 12.60 -2.41 2.83
CA ARG A 137 13.08 -3.15 1.65
C ARG A 137 12.20 -3.03 0.41
N ALA A 138 11.05 -2.35 0.49
CA ALA A 138 10.20 -2.09 -0.66
C ALA A 138 10.91 -1.16 -1.65
N HIS A 139 10.67 -1.34 -2.95
CA HIS A 139 11.30 -0.52 -3.99
C HIS A 139 10.46 0.72 -4.28
N LEU A 140 11.12 1.80 -4.69
CA LEU A 140 10.49 3.05 -5.05
C LEU A 140 10.19 3.09 -6.55
N VAL A 141 8.94 3.43 -6.87
CA VAL A 141 8.52 3.84 -8.20
C VAL A 141 8.70 5.35 -8.26
N PHE A 142 9.53 5.84 -9.18
CA PHE A 142 9.65 7.25 -9.50
C PHE A 142 8.80 7.60 -10.72
N ASP A 143 8.54 8.89 -10.94
CA ASP A 143 7.78 9.37 -12.10
C ASP A 143 8.49 9.02 -13.42
N LEU A 144 9.82 8.96 -13.37
CA LEU A 144 10.71 8.41 -14.40
C LEU A 144 10.24 7.02 -14.88
N HIS A 145 9.85 6.12 -13.95
CA HIS A 145 9.41 4.78 -14.30
C HIS A 145 8.05 4.80 -15.02
N GLN A 146 7.16 5.72 -14.65
CA GLN A 146 5.84 5.86 -15.30
C GLN A 146 6.00 6.36 -16.74
N GLN A 147 6.88 7.34 -16.95
CA GLN A 147 7.21 7.85 -18.27
C GLN A 147 7.78 6.73 -19.16
N VAL A 148 8.76 5.97 -18.65
CA VAL A 148 9.35 4.84 -19.38
C VAL A 148 8.32 3.76 -19.73
N ASP A 149 7.40 3.44 -18.81
CA ASP A 149 6.30 2.49 -19.07
C ASP A 149 5.43 2.96 -20.26
N GLY A 150 5.09 4.26 -20.26
CA GLY A 150 4.35 4.87 -21.37
C GLY A 150 5.10 4.84 -22.70
N LEU A 151 6.41 5.12 -22.71
CA LEU A 151 7.26 5.06 -23.91
C LEU A 151 7.35 3.64 -24.46
N GLN A 152 7.58 2.64 -23.61
CA GLN A 152 7.66 1.24 -24.02
C GLN A 152 6.35 0.73 -24.65
N GLU A 153 5.19 1.16 -24.14
CA GLU A 153 3.91 0.82 -24.76
C GLU A 153 3.71 1.52 -26.10
N ALA A 154 4.14 2.78 -26.24
CA ALA A 154 4.08 3.50 -27.50
C ALA A 154 4.96 2.87 -28.59
N GLU A 155 6.18 2.45 -28.24
CA GLU A 155 7.10 1.77 -29.17
C GLU A 155 6.56 0.44 -29.69
N LYS A 156 5.79 -0.29 -28.88
CA LYS A 156 5.16 -1.54 -29.30
C LYS A 156 4.00 -1.35 -30.27
N GLY A 157 3.45 -0.14 -30.39
CA GLY A 157 2.33 0.18 -31.27
C GLY A 157 1.17 -0.82 -31.13
N GLY A 158 0.80 -1.48 -32.22
CA GLY A 158 -0.29 -2.48 -32.23
C GLY A 158 -0.05 -3.75 -31.41
N LYS A 159 1.13 -3.92 -30.80
CA LYS A 159 1.48 -5.01 -29.88
C LYS A 159 1.58 -4.54 -28.42
N SER A 160 0.96 -3.40 -28.09
CA SER A 160 0.86 -2.90 -26.72
C SER A 160 0.29 -3.96 -25.79
N LEU A 161 0.81 -4.06 -24.58
CA LEU A 161 0.32 -5.00 -23.56
C LEU A 161 -0.91 -4.46 -22.82
N GLY A 162 -1.17 -3.16 -22.89
CA GLY A 162 -2.20 -2.50 -22.10
C GLY A 162 -1.75 -2.26 -20.66
N THR A 163 -0.50 -1.81 -20.46
CA THR A 163 -0.01 -1.52 -19.10
C THR A 163 -0.79 -0.36 -18.48
N THR A 164 -0.82 -0.31 -17.14
CA THR A 164 -1.45 0.79 -16.41
C THR A 164 -0.65 2.10 -16.50
N LYS A 165 0.55 2.08 -17.13
CA LYS A 165 1.48 3.21 -17.22
C LYS A 165 1.87 3.79 -15.86
N LYS A 166 1.77 2.97 -14.81
CA LYS A 166 2.13 3.32 -13.42
C LYS A 166 3.58 2.99 -13.09
N GLY A 167 4.40 2.56 -14.06
CA GLY A 167 5.82 2.32 -13.84
C GLY A 167 6.12 1.04 -13.07
N ILE A 168 5.14 0.14 -12.94
CA ILE A 168 5.30 -1.13 -12.20
C ILE A 168 6.33 -2.02 -12.89
N GLY A 169 6.19 -2.23 -14.19
CA GLY A 169 7.12 -3.02 -15.00
C GLY A 169 8.55 -2.48 -14.93
N PRO A 170 8.79 -1.20 -15.29
CA PRO A 170 10.11 -0.59 -15.19
C PRO A 170 10.72 -0.65 -13.78
N CYS A 171 9.95 -0.41 -12.72
CA CYS A 171 10.47 -0.52 -11.35
C CYS A 171 10.88 -1.95 -10.97
N TYR A 172 10.08 -2.96 -11.34
CA TYR A 172 10.47 -4.37 -11.15
C TYR A 172 11.68 -4.75 -12.01
N SER A 173 11.84 -4.17 -13.19
CA SER A 173 13.05 -4.34 -14.00
C SER A 173 14.28 -3.80 -13.27
N SER A 174 14.21 -2.58 -12.72
CA SER A 174 15.28 -1.99 -11.91
C SER A 174 15.61 -2.82 -10.66
N LYS A 175 14.59 -3.41 -10.04
CA LYS A 175 14.76 -4.39 -8.95
C LYS A 175 15.53 -5.64 -9.42
N ALA A 176 15.17 -6.19 -10.57
CA ALA A 176 15.82 -7.38 -11.14
C ALA A 176 17.28 -7.11 -11.55
N THR A 177 17.56 -5.94 -12.13
CA THR A 177 18.91 -5.52 -12.52
C THR A 177 19.75 -5.05 -11.33
N ARG A 178 19.15 -4.90 -10.14
CA ARG A 178 19.78 -4.48 -8.87
C ARG A 178 20.25 -3.02 -8.87
N ASN A 179 19.72 -2.19 -9.75
CA ASN A 179 19.95 -0.73 -9.75
C ASN A 179 18.74 0.07 -9.21
N GLY A 180 17.66 -0.62 -8.83
CA GLY A 180 16.49 -0.01 -8.21
C GLY A 180 16.80 0.55 -6.81
N ILE A 181 16.07 1.59 -6.44
CA ILE A 181 16.21 2.29 -5.16
C ILE A 181 15.09 1.85 -4.23
N ARG A 182 15.41 1.65 -2.96
CA ARG A 182 14.47 1.18 -1.93
C ARG A 182 14.16 2.27 -0.93
N VAL A 183 13.11 2.06 -0.14
CA VAL A 183 12.75 2.92 0.99
C VAL A 183 13.92 3.07 1.96
N SER A 184 14.72 2.02 2.20
CA SER A 184 15.92 2.09 3.05
C SER A 184 16.99 3.04 2.53
N ASP A 185 17.08 3.22 1.21
CA ASP A 185 18.05 4.15 0.61
C ASP A 185 17.60 5.60 0.84
N LEU A 186 16.28 5.87 0.77
CA LEU A 186 15.70 7.18 1.07
C LEU A 186 15.87 7.58 2.54
N LEU A 187 15.71 6.62 3.46
CA LEU A 187 15.89 6.84 4.90
C LEU A 187 17.36 6.91 5.35
N GLY A 188 18.30 6.62 4.44
CA GLY A 188 19.73 6.59 4.71
C GLY A 188 20.41 7.93 4.46
N ASP A 189 21.63 7.89 3.92
CA ASP A 189 22.34 9.08 3.48
C ASP A 189 21.72 9.63 2.19
N PHE A 190 21.13 10.82 2.28
CA PHE A 190 20.45 11.46 1.16
C PHE A 190 21.38 11.79 -0.02
N LYS A 191 22.68 12.00 0.24
CA LYS A 191 23.67 12.19 -0.84
C LYS A 191 23.82 10.91 -1.65
N VAL A 192 23.95 9.77 -0.98
CA VAL A 192 24.04 8.44 -1.62
C VAL A 192 22.74 8.12 -2.37
N PHE A 193 21.59 8.50 -1.81
CA PHE A 193 20.31 8.39 -2.50
C PHE A 193 20.30 9.20 -3.82
N GLY A 194 20.75 10.46 -3.78
CA GLY A 194 20.87 11.31 -4.96
C GLY A 194 21.79 10.73 -6.04
N GLU A 195 22.97 10.23 -5.66
CA GLU A 195 23.92 9.58 -6.59
C GLU A 195 23.31 8.33 -7.26
N LYS A 196 22.57 7.52 -6.48
CA LYS A 196 21.83 6.35 -7.02
C LYS A 196 20.74 6.77 -7.98
N PHE A 197 19.99 7.82 -7.64
CA PHE A 197 18.91 8.34 -8.48
C PHE A 197 19.43 8.90 -9.80
N GLU A 198 20.50 9.70 -9.76
CA GLU A 198 21.15 10.20 -10.97
C GLU A 198 21.69 9.06 -11.84
N SER A 199 22.30 8.04 -11.23
CA SER A 199 22.77 6.85 -11.96
C SER A 199 21.62 6.10 -12.64
N LEU A 200 20.47 5.99 -11.98
CA LEU A 200 19.26 5.37 -12.52
C LEU A 200 18.70 6.18 -13.71
N VAL A 201 18.60 7.51 -13.57
CA VAL A 201 18.15 8.41 -14.66
C VAL A 201 19.09 8.31 -15.86
N ASN A 202 20.42 8.36 -15.65
CA ASN A 202 21.41 8.26 -16.71
C ASN A 202 21.35 6.93 -17.45
N MET A 203 21.02 5.83 -16.77
CA MET A 203 20.78 4.54 -17.41
C MET A 203 19.57 4.60 -18.34
N TYR A 204 18.44 5.15 -17.88
CA TYR A 204 17.24 5.27 -18.71
C TYR A 204 17.40 6.25 -19.87
N LYS A 205 18.13 7.36 -19.70
CA LYS A 205 18.46 8.30 -20.80
C LYS A 205 19.25 7.63 -21.94
N ARG A 206 20.10 6.64 -21.63
CA ARG A 206 20.82 5.86 -22.66
C ARG A 206 19.90 4.92 -23.43
N LEU A 207 18.86 4.41 -22.78
CA LEU A 207 17.88 3.52 -23.40
C LEU A 207 16.83 4.30 -24.21
N PHE A 208 16.43 5.47 -23.72
CA PHE A 208 15.40 6.31 -24.32
C PHE A 208 15.95 7.72 -24.57
N PRO A 209 16.46 8.03 -25.76
CA PRO A 209 17.13 9.32 -26.04
C PRO A 209 16.23 10.55 -25.89
N ASN A 210 14.92 10.39 -26.09
CA ASN A 210 13.92 11.48 -25.96
C ASN A 210 13.41 11.66 -24.52
N PHE A 211 14.06 11.03 -23.55
CA PHE A 211 13.66 11.03 -22.15
C PHE A 211 14.32 12.17 -21.38
N GLU A 212 13.51 13.09 -20.88
CA GLU A 212 13.95 14.19 -20.04
C GLU A 212 13.38 14.08 -18.63
N VAL A 213 14.25 14.27 -17.64
CA VAL A 213 13.90 14.28 -16.23
C VAL A 213 14.69 15.41 -15.57
N ASP A 214 13.99 16.26 -14.85
CA ASP A 214 14.59 17.25 -13.97
C ASP A 214 14.99 16.55 -12.65
N ILE A 215 16.28 16.22 -12.55
CA ILE A 215 16.84 15.51 -11.40
C ILE A 215 16.76 16.39 -10.14
N ALA A 216 16.99 17.70 -10.28
CA ALA A 216 17.02 18.61 -9.13
C ALA A 216 15.62 18.79 -8.56
N ALA A 217 14.61 18.95 -9.41
CA ALA A 217 13.22 19.05 -8.97
C ALA A 217 12.72 17.75 -8.30
N GLU A 218 13.06 16.58 -8.84
CA GLU A 218 12.68 15.29 -8.24
C GLU A 218 13.35 15.04 -6.88
N LEU A 219 14.62 15.44 -6.71
CA LEU A 219 15.32 15.29 -5.43
C LEU A 219 14.90 16.33 -4.38
N ALA A 220 14.37 17.49 -4.80
CA ALA A 220 13.93 18.53 -3.88
C ALA A 220 12.51 18.32 -3.33
N ARG A 221 11.73 17.44 -3.96
CA ARG A 221 10.35 17.11 -3.59
C ARG A 221 10.26 16.21 -2.37
#